data_AF-A0A8T3PLK6-F1
#
_entry.id   AF-A0A8T3PLK6-F1
#
_cell.length_a   1.000
_cell.length_b   1.000
_cell.length_c   1.000
_cell.angle_alpha   90.00
_cell.angle_beta   90.00
_cell.angle_gamma   90.00
#
_symmetry.space_group_name_H-M   'P 1'
#
loop_
_entity.id
_entity.type
_entity.pdbx_description
1 polymer ?
#
loop_
_entity_poly.entity_id
_entity_poly.type
_entity_poly.pdbx_seq_one_letter_code
_entity_poly.pdbx_strand_id
1 'polypeptide(L)'
;MVVLGGVTRLAHAGLSIVEWRPVTGVLPPRSDAEWEEAFAAYRQFPEYQQLKRGMDLSQFKSIYWLEYLHRLWGRLIGVLFLLPFLWFLARRTISGALAVKLVAMFLLGGAQGVLGWYMVKSGLADRPDVSAYRLTAHLGLALSIYAYGLWLALGLLGAGTESPASGRLRTFVAALIGVVGITILSGGFVAGLDAGFAYNTFPLMGGQLVPEGLWLLEPVY
;
A
#
# COMPACT_ATOMS: atom_id res chain seq x y z
N MET A 1 5.20 5.33 -3.62
CA MET A 1 4.01 4.87 -2.87
C MET A 1 4.28 3.70 -1.94
N VAL A 2 4.89 2.61 -2.39
CA VAL A 2 5.14 1.42 -1.52
C VAL A 2 5.93 1.77 -0.26
N VAL A 3 7.09 2.42 -0.40
CA VAL A 3 7.93 2.83 0.74
C VAL A 3 7.20 3.79 1.68
N LEU A 4 6.61 4.86 1.15
CA LEU A 4 5.86 5.84 1.94
C LEU A 4 4.67 5.20 2.67
N GLY A 5 4.00 4.23 2.05
CA GLY A 5 2.94 3.45 2.68
C GLY A 5 3.45 2.57 3.81
N GLY A 6 4.62 1.93 3.61
CA GLY A 6 5.32 1.19 4.67
C GLY A 6 5.66 2.06 5.87
N VAL A 7 6.23 3.25 5.64
CA VAL A 7 6.51 4.23 6.71
C VAL A 7 5.21 4.67 7.41
N THR A 8 4.14 4.96 6.66
CA THR A 8 2.84 5.35 7.22
C THR A 8 2.26 4.25 8.12
N ARG A 9 2.42 2.96 7.75
CA ARG A 9 2.00 1.83 8.58
C ARG A 9 2.86 1.68 9.84
N LEU A 10 4.18 1.74 9.70
CA LEU A 10 5.13 1.59 10.82
C LEU A 10 4.98 2.72 11.83
N ALA A 11 4.63 3.93 11.38
CA ALA A 11 4.33 5.06 12.24
C ALA A 11 2.94 5.00 12.90
N HIS A 12 2.11 4.00 12.56
CA HIS A 12 0.68 3.95 12.92
C HIS A 12 -0.03 5.26 12.58
N ALA A 13 0.24 5.77 11.37
CA ALA A 13 -0.32 7.01 10.87
C ALA A 13 -1.51 6.79 9.93
N GLY A 14 -1.80 5.54 9.53
CA GLY A 14 -2.75 5.23 8.47
C GLY A 14 -4.23 5.53 8.75
N LEU A 15 -4.59 5.97 9.96
CA LEU A 15 -5.96 6.29 10.38
C LEU A 15 -6.08 7.72 10.96
N SER A 16 -5.04 8.55 10.80
CA SER A 16 -5.01 9.94 11.28
C SER A 16 -5.93 10.89 10.51
N ILE A 17 -6.28 10.56 9.25
CA ILE A 17 -7.19 11.32 8.39
C ILE A 17 -8.47 10.51 8.15
N VAL A 18 -9.48 10.85 8.95
CA VAL A 18 -10.73 10.10 9.06
C VAL A 18 -11.68 10.33 7.89
N GLU A 19 -11.57 11.49 7.25
CA GLU A 19 -12.41 11.84 6.12
C GLU A 19 -11.80 11.40 4.80
N TRP A 20 -12.67 10.91 3.91
CA TRP A 20 -12.30 10.65 2.53
C TRP A 20 -12.78 11.79 1.63
N ARG A 21 -11.87 12.73 1.36
CA ARG A 21 -12.09 13.86 0.46
C ARG A 21 -11.13 13.75 -0.75
N PRO A 22 -11.48 13.00 -1.82
CA PRO A 22 -10.57 12.75 -2.95
C PRO A 22 -10.13 14.03 -3.67
N VAL A 23 -11.07 14.97 -3.85
CA VAL A 23 -10.87 16.22 -4.60
C VAL A 23 -10.58 17.39 -3.67
N THR A 24 -11.35 17.58 -2.61
CA THR A 24 -11.24 18.75 -1.72
C THR A 24 -10.19 18.59 -0.62
N GLY A 25 -9.74 17.37 -0.32
CA GLY A 25 -8.72 17.10 0.70
C GLY A 25 -7.28 17.25 0.21
N VAL A 26 -7.04 18.03 -0.85
CA VAL A 26 -5.70 18.33 -1.39
C VAL A 26 -4.98 19.36 -0.54
N LEU A 27 -5.70 20.19 0.20
CA LEU A 27 -5.12 21.22 1.05
C LEU A 27 -5.16 20.75 2.51
N PRO A 28 -4.04 20.80 3.25
CA PRO A 28 -4.02 20.45 4.66
C PRO A 28 -4.60 21.58 5.51
N PRO A 29 -4.87 21.36 6.81
CA PRO A 29 -5.23 22.42 7.74
C PRO A 29 -4.19 23.55 7.73
N ARG A 30 -4.64 24.81 7.66
CA ARG A 30 -3.78 26.00 7.51
C ARG A 30 -3.88 26.99 8.65
N SER A 31 -4.86 26.82 9.54
CA SER A 31 -5.02 27.61 10.75
C SER A 31 -5.01 26.71 11.99
N ASP A 32 -4.72 27.28 13.15
CA ASP A 32 -4.76 26.53 14.40
C ASP A 32 -6.17 25.99 14.70
N ALA A 33 -7.21 26.74 14.32
CA ALA A 33 -8.59 26.28 14.44
C ALA A 33 -8.89 25.04 13.60
N GLU A 34 -8.43 25.00 12.33
CA GLU A 34 -8.59 23.82 11.46
C GLU A 34 -7.80 22.61 11.98
N TRP A 35 -6.61 22.84 12.56
CA TRP A 35 -5.82 21.78 13.18
C TRP A 35 -6.52 21.19 14.40
N GLU A 36 -7.08 22.04 15.27
CA GLU A 36 -7.85 21.59 16.43
C GLU A 36 -9.14 20.86 16.03
N GLU A 37 -9.82 21.28 14.95
CA GLU A 37 -10.98 20.57 14.41
C GLU A 37 -10.61 19.17 13.92
N ALA A 38 -9.55 19.06 13.10
CA ALA A 38 -9.05 17.78 12.61
C ALA A 38 -8.62 16.86 13.77
N PHE A 39 -7.97 17.42 14.79
CA PHE A 39 -7.57 16.66 15.97
C PHE A 39 -8.76 16.27 16.85
N ALA A 40 -9.74 17.14 17.02
CA ALA A 40 -11.00 16.83 17.70
C ALA A 40 -11.75 15.69 17.01
N ALA A 41 -11.78 15.67 15.68
CA ALA A 41 -12.32 14.56 14.91
C ALA A 41 -11.55 13.26 15.18
N TYR A 42 -10.20 13.29 15.08
CA TYR A 42 -9.35 12.12 15.36
C TYR A 42 -9.57 11.53 16.77
N ARG A 43 -9.76 12.38 17.79
CA ARG A 43 -10.04 11.95 19.17
C ARG A 43 -11.32 11.13 19.34
N GLN A 44 -12.26 11.22 18.40
CA GLN A 44 -13.49 10.42 18.43
C GLN A 44 -13.28 8.97 17.99
N PHE A 45 -12.13 8.64 17.38
CA PHE A 45 -11.90 7.32 16.81
C PHE A 45 -11.21 6.34 17.78
N PRO A 46 -11.44 5.02 17.61
CA PRO A 46 -10.86 4.00 18.47
C PRO A 46 -9.34 4.05 18.57
N GLU A 47 -8.62 4.46 17.51
CA GLU A 47 -7.15 4.51 17.51
C GLU A 47 -6.63 5.51 18.57
N TYR A 48 -7.24 6.70 18.65
CA TYR A 48 -6.89 7.66 19.70
C TYR A 48 -7.26 7.13 21.09
N GLN A 49 -8.48 6.60 21.22
CA GLN A 49 -9.01 6.20 22.53
C GLN A 49 -8.27 5.00 23.15
N GLN A 50 -7.82 4.06 22.31
CA GLN A 50 -7.22 2.80 22.75
C GLN A 50 -5.68 2.82 22.68
N LEU A 51 -5.07 3.44 21.66
CA LEU A 51 -3.64 3.31 21.38
C LEU A 51 -2.84 4.61 21.55
N LYS A 52 -3.47 5.78 21.38
CA LYS A 52 -2.79 7.09 21.39
C LYS A 52 -3.34 8.06 22.43
N ARG A 53 -3.97 7.56 23.49
CA ARG A 53 -4.64 8.39 24.50
C ARG A 53 -3.63 9.33 25.18
N GLY A 54 -3.97 10.60 25.30
CA GLY A 54 -3.09 11.62 25.88
C GLY A 54 -2.08 12.22 24.89
N MET A 55 -2.12 11.82 23.62
CA MET A 55 -1.39 12.48 22.55
C MET A 55 -1.74 13.97 22.47
N ASP A 56 -0.75 14.83 22.23
CA ASP A 56 -0.92 16.26 22.00
C ASP A 56 -1.08 16.63 20.50
N LEU A 57 -1.36 17.90 20.21
CA LEU A 57 -1.54 18.36 18.84
C LEU A 57 -0.27 18.23 17.98
N SER A 58 0.92 18.36 18.57
CA SER A 58 2.20 18.28 17.85
C SER A 58 2.48 16.85 17.38
N GLN A 59 2.22 15.88 18.25
CA GLN A 59 2.29 14.47 17.93
C GLN A 59 1.24 14.08 16.88
N PHE A 60 0.01 14.60 16.99
CA PHE A 60 -1.03 14.41 15.97
C PHE A 60 -0.60 14.95 14.60
N LYS A 61 -0.07 16.18 14.54
CA LYS A 61 0.45 16.77 13.29
C LYS A 61 1.49 15.86 12.63
N SER A 62 2.35 15.20 13.41
CA SER A 62 3.39 14.30 12.89
C SER A 62 2.81 13.09 12.15
N ILE A 63 1.83 12.40 12.75
CA ILE A 63 1.15 11.27 12.08
C ILE A 63 0.27 11.74 10.91
N TYR A 64 -0.40 12.89 11.08
CA TYR A 64 -1.22 13.49 10.03
C TYR A 64 -0.41 13.78 8.77
N TRP A 65 0.78 14.38 8.89
CA TRP A 65 1.61 14.73 7.73
C TRP A 65 2.06 13.51 6.93
N LEU A 66 2.38 12.39 7.60
CA LEU A 66 2.75 11.15 6.90
C LEU A 66 1.59 10.64 6.05
N GLU A 67 0.39 10.55 6.64
CA GLU A 67 -0.78 10.07 5.92
C GLU A 67 -1.21 11.05 4.82
N TYR A 68 -1.21 12.34 5.12
CA TYR A 68 -1.50 13.40 4.14
C TYR A 68 -0.56 13.31 2.95
N LEU A 69 0.76 13.19 3.18
CA LEU A 69 1.74 13.08 2.12
C LEU A 69 1.54 11.79 1.32
N HIS A 70 1.20 10.69 1.97
CA HIS A 70 0.85 9.44 1.30
C HIS A 70 -0.35 9.61 0.36
N ARG A 71 -1.44 10.20 0.86
CA ARG A 71 -2.67 10.45 0.08
C ARG A 71 -2.41 11.45 -1.06
N LEU A 72 -1.69 12.53 -0.80
CA LEU A 72 -1.33 13.54 -1.80
C LEU A 72 -0.49 12.93 -2.92
N TRP A 73 0.53 12.14 -2.59
CA TRP A 73 1.34 11.46 -3.60
C TRP A 73 0.51 10.51 -4.48
N GLY A 74 -0.44 9.78 -3.89
CA GLY A 74 -1.36 8.93 -4.66
C GLY A 74 -2.17 9.73 -5.68
N ARG A 75 -2.71 10.90 -5.29
CA ARG A 75 -3.43 11.81 -6.19
C ARG A 75 -2.54 12.36 -7.29
N LEU A 76 -1.33 12.81 -6.95
CA LEU A 76 -0.38 13.36 -7.91
C LEU A 76 0.00 12.34 -8.98
N ILE A 77 0.24 11.08 -8.60
CA ILE A 77 0.52 10.00 -9.56
C ILE A 77 -0.66 9.83 -10.53
N GLY A 78 -1.89 9.84 -10.02
CA GLY A 78 -3.09 9.75 -10.85
C GLY A 78 -3.19 10.88 -11.88
N VAL A 79 -2.94 12.12 -11.46
CA VAL A 79 -2.96 13.31 -12.34
C VAL A 79 -1.80 13.28 -13.34
N LEU A 80 -0.58 12.99 -12.88
CA LEU A 80 0.62 12.89 -13.72
C LEU A 80 0.55 11.73 -14.71
N PHE A 81 -0.26 10.71 -14.44
CA PHE A 81 -0.56 9.67 -15.42
C PHE A 81 -1.65 10.13 -16.40
N LEU A 82 -2.78 10.64 -15.89
CA LEU A 82 -3.97 10.93 -16.68
C LEU A 82 -3.74 12.06 -17.69
N LEU A 83 -3.10 13.15 -17.29
CA LEU A 83 -2.92 14.31 -18.18
C LEU A 83 -2.06 13.98 -19.41
N PRO A 84 -0.86 13.38 -19.28
CA PRO A 84 -0.10 12.95 -20.44
C PRO A 84 -0.83 11.88 -21.26
N PHE A 85 -1.50 10.93 -20.61
CA PHE A 85 -2.28 9.90 -21.32
C PHE A 85 -3.34 10.52 -22.23
N LEU A 86 -4.16 11.45 -21.71
CA LEU A 86 -5.16 12.17 -22.50
C LEU A 86 -4.52 13.00 -23.61
N TRP A 87 -3.38 13.64 -23.34
CA TRP A 87 -2.64 14.38 -24.36
C TRP A 87 -2.17 13.49 -25.51
N PHE A 88 -1.51 12.37 -25.22
CA PHE A 88 -1.06 11.41 -26.23
C PHE A 88 -2.21 10.77 -27.01
N LEU A 89 -3.35 10.51 -26.33
CA LEU A 89 -4.55 9.99 -26.97
C LEU A 89 -5.16 11.01 -27.94
N ALA A 90 -5.28 12.28 -27.53
CA ALA A 90 -5.78 13.37 -28.37
C ALA A 90 -4.86 13.62 -29.59
N ARG A 91 -3.54 13.48 -29.40
CA ARG A 91 -2.54 13.61 -30.47
C ARG A 91 -2.44 12.38 -31.37
N ARG A 92 -3.13 11.27 -31.05
CA ARG A 92 -3.08 9.99 -31.75
C ARG A 92 -1.65 9.45 -31.94
N THR A 93 -0.76 9.75 -31.00
CA THR A 93 0.65 9.35 -31.03
C THR A 93 0.91 7.97 -30.42
N ILE A 94 -0.12 7.37 -29.80
CA ILE A 94 -0.06 6.03 -29.22
C ILE A 94 -0.94 5.06 -30.03
N SER A 95 -0.49 3.82 -30.18
CA SER A 95 -1.28 2.78 -30.83
C SER A 95 -2.50 2.40 -29.99
N GLY A 96 -3.57 1.90 -30.63
CA GLY A 96 -4.76 1.44 -29.91
C GLY A 96 -4.45 0.33 -28.89
N ALA A 97 -3.53 -0.58 -29.23
CA ALA A 97 -3.07 -1.61 -28.31
C ALA A 97 -2.36 -1.05 -27.07
N LEU A 98 -1.53 -0.01 -27.24
CA LEU A 98 -0.90 0.68 -26.11
C LEU A 98 -1.93 1.46 -25.29
N ALA A 99 -2.90 2.11 -25.94
CA ALA A 99 -3.96 2.83 -25.25
C ALA A 99 -4.77 1.91 -24.31
N VAL A 100 -5.17 0.72 -24.77
CA VAL A 100 -5.86 -0.28 -23.93
C VAL A 100 -5.03 -0.68 -22.71
N LYS A 101 -3.72 -0.90 -22.90
CA LYS A 101 -2.80 -1.22 -21.80
C LYS A 101 -2.67 -0.08 -20.78
N LEU A 102 -2.61 1.17 -21.25
CA LEU A 102 -2.56 2.35 -20.38
C LEU A 102 -3.89 2.57 -19.63
N VAL A 103 -5.03 2.32 -20.27
CA VAL A 103 -6.34 2.32 -19.60
C VAL A 103 -6.39 1.26 -18.50
N ALA A 104 -5.94 0.03 -18.78
CA ALA A 104 -5.86 -1.02 -17.77
C ALA A 104 -4.96 -0.60 -16.60
N MET A 105 -3.79 0.00 -16.88
CA MET A 105 -2.90 0.53 -15.83
C MET A 105 -3.59 1.60 -14.97
N PHE A 106 -4.34 2.51 -15.58
CA PHE A 106 -5.08 3.55 -14.88
C PHE A 106 -6.17 2.98 -13.98
N LEU A 107 -6.94 2.01 -14.49
CA LEU A 107 -7.98 1.33 -13.72
C LEU A 107 -7.40 0.54 -12.54
N LEU A 108 -6.26 -0.13 -12.72
CA LEU A 108 -5.55 -0.79 -11.61
C LEU A 108 -5.08 0.22 -10.57
N GLY A 109 -4.56 1.38 -10.99
CA GLY A 109 -4.21 2.48 -10.09
C GLY A 109 -5.42 3.04 -9.32
N GLY A 110 -6.56 3.16 -9.98
CA GLY A 110 -7.83 3.51 -9.33
C GLY A 110 -8.28 2.46 -8.30
N ALA A 111 -8.21 1.18 -8.67
CA ALA A 111 -8.51 0.06 -7.78
C ALA A 111 -7.58 0.05 -6.55
N GLN A 112 -6.30 0.39 -6.72
CA GLN A 112 -5.36 0.56 -5.61
C GLN A 112 -5.81 1.66 -4.64
N GLY A 113 -6.25 2.82 -5.16
CA GLY A 113 -6.79 3.90 -4.33
C GLY A 113 -8.07 3.51 -3.59
N VAL A 114 -8.97 2.78 -4.25
CA VAL A 114 -10.20 2.25 -3.63
C VAL A 114 -9.88 1.25 -2.53
N LEU A 115 -8.93 0.33 -2.78
CA LEU A 115 -8.49 -0.63 -1.78
C LEU A 115 -7.83 0.04 -0.58
N GLY A 116 -7.02 1.09 -0.81
CA GLY A 116 -6.42 1.90 0.25
C GLY A 116 -7.48 2.63 1.09
N TRP A 117 -8.50 3.20 0.45
CA TRP A 117 -9.65 3.78 1.17
C TRP A 117 -10.40 2.74 1.99
N TYR A 118 -10.64 1.55 1.42
CA TYR A 118 -11.32 0.46 2.12
C TYR A 118 -10.54 0.02 3.37
N MET A 119 -9.21 -0.07 3.28
CA MET A 119 -8.33 -0.32 4.43
C MET A 119 -8.56 0.70 5.55
N VAL A 120 -8.51 2.00 5.24
CA VAL A 120 -8.72 3.06 6.23
C VAL A 120 -10.11 2.97 6.85
N LYS A 121 -11.16 3.00 6.00
CA LYS A 121 -12.56 3.00 6.45
C LYS A 121 -12.85 1.86 7.42
N SER A 122 -12.31 0.68 7.12
CA SER A 122 -12.53 -0.51 7.93
C SER A 122 -11.86 -0.50 9.30
N GLY A 123 -10.80 0.31 9.49
CA GLY A 123 -10.13 0.50 10.78
C GLY A 123 -10.79 1.56 11.67
N LEU A 124 -11.81 2.27 11.17
CA LEU A 124 -12.48 3.34 11.91
C LEU A 124 -13.71 2.88 12.73
N ALA A 125 -14.16 1.63 12.59
CA ALA A 125 -15.38 1.14 13.24
C ALA A 125 -15.13 0.60 14.66
N ASP A 126 -14.67 -0.65 14.81
CA ASP A 126 -14.64 -1.34 16.12
C ASP A 126 -13.24 -1.75 16.59
N ARG A 127 -12.36 -2.11 15.66
CA ARG A 127 -10.94 -2.44 15.93
C ARG A 127 -10.05 -1.44 15.17
N PRO A 128 -9.21 -0.64 15.86
CA PRO A 128 -8.30 0.32 15.23
C PRO A 128 -7.10 -0.35 14.56
N ASP A 129 -7.37 -1.34 13.71
CA ASP A 129 -6.35 -2.06 12.97
C ASP A 129 -6.80 -2.31 11.53
N VAL A 130 -5.87 -2.09 10.62
CA VAL A 130 -6.01 -2.49 9.24
C VAL A 130 -5.70 -3.98 9.15
N SER A 131 -6.77 -4.78 9.09
CA SER A 131 -6.69 -6.23 8.86
C SER A 131 -5.55 -6.63 7.93
N ALA A 132 -4.72 -7.57 8.39
CA ALA A 132 -3.59 -8.12 7.63
C ALA A 132 -3.99 -8.55 6.21
N TYR A 133 -5.20 -9.10 6.02
CA TYR A 133 -5.70 -9.46 4.70
C TYR A 133 -5.81 -8.26 3.75
N ARG A 134 -6.32 -7.12 4.25
CA ARG A 134 -6.48 -5.90 3.44
C ARG A 134 -5.13 -5.25 3.17
N LEU A 135 -4.25 -5.20 4.17
CA LEU A 135 -2.88 -4.72 4.01
C LEU A 135 -2.11 -5.53 2.96
N THR A 136 -2.15 -6.86 3.07
CA THR A 136 -1.48 -7.76 2.12
C THR A 136 -2.10 -7.67 0.72
N ALA A 137 -3.44 -7.57 0.61
CA ALA A 137 -4.10 -7.37 -0.68
C ALA A 137 -3.67 -6.05 -1.35
N HIS A 138 -3.56 -4.96 -0.59
CA HIS A 138 -3.12 -3.67 -1.10
C HIS A 138 -1.65 -3.67 -1.51
N LEU A 139 -0.78 -4.35 -0.75
CA LEU A 139 0.61 -4.57 -1.13
C LEU A 139 0.69 -5.42 -2.42
N GLY A 140 -0.07 -6.50 -2.51
CA GLY A 140 -0.12 -7.38 -3.67
C GLY A 140 -0.55 -6.63 -4.94
N LEU A 141 -1.63 -5.84 -4.86
CA LEU A 141 -2.08 -5.03 -5.99
C LEU A 141 -1.05 -3.96 -6.37
N ALA A 142 -0.37 -3.33 -5.40
CA ALA A 142 0.73 -2.40 -5.68
C ALA A 142 1.87 -3.07 -6.47
N LEU A 143 2.24 -4.29 -6.08
CA LEU A 143 3.28 -5.07 -6.75
C LEU A 143 2.84 -5.48 -8.17
N SER A 144 1.58 -5.88 -8.34
CA SER A 144 1.03 -6.19 -9.67
C SER A 144 1.05 -4.97 -10.58
N ILE A 145 0.69 -3.79 -10.08
CA ILE A 145 0.77 -2.53 -10.84
C ILE A 145 2.21 -2.20 -11.21
N TYR A 146 3.14 -2.34 -10.26
CA TYR A 146 4.56 -2.10 -10.51
C TYR A 146 5.11 -3.06 -11.57
N ALA A 147 4.84 -4.36 -11.44
CA ALA A 147 5.27 -5.37 -12.40
C ALA A 147 4.67 -5.13 -13.79
N TYR A 148 3.38 -4.77 -13.85
CA TYR A 148 2.70 -4.41 -15.10
C TYR A 148 3.32 -3.18 -15.76
N GLY A 149 3.55 -2.12 -14.99
CA GLY A 149 4.19 -0.89 -15.46
C GLY A 149 5.63 -1.13 -15.95
N LEU A 150 6.40 -1.93 -15.22
CA LEU A 150 7.75 -2.33 -15.62
C LEU A 150 7.71 -3.14 -16.92
N TRP A 151 6.81 -4.11 -17.04
CA TRP A 151 6.62 -4.89 -18.27
C TRP A 151 6.25 -3.99 -19.46
N LEU A 152 5.36 -3.02 -19.28
CA LEU A 152 5.03 -2.04 -20.32
C LEU A 152 6.24 -1.20 -20.73
N ALA A 153 6.98 -0.66 -19.75
CA ALA A 153 8.14 0.17 -20.00
C ALA A 153 9.23 -0.61 -20.75
N LEU A 154 9.54 -1.83 -20.31
CA LEU A 154 10.51 -2.70 -20.99
C LEU A 154 10.11 -2.98 -22.45
N GLY A 155 8.84 -3.27 -22.69
CA GLY A 155 8.34 -3.47 -24.06
C GLY A 155 8.47 -2.22 -24.95
N LEU A 156 8.27 -1.02 -24.38
CA LEU A 156 8.45 0.25 -25.10
C LEU A 156 9.93 0.58 -25.36
N LEU A 157 10.83 0.11 -24.49
CA LEU A 157 12.29 0.25 -24.66
C LEU A 157 12.89 -0.81 -25.60
N GLY A 158 12.06 -1.64 -26.23
CA GLY A 158 12.50 -2.67 -27.18
C GLY A 158 12.98 -3.96 -26.54
N ALA A 159 12.80 -4.16 -25.22
CA ALA A 159 13.10 -5.44 -24.59
C ALA A 159 12.17 -6.54 -25.19
N GLY A 160 12.77 -7.65 -25.62
CA GLY A 160 12.05 -8.76 -26.25
C GLY A 160 12.30 -8.93 -27.76
N THR A 161 13.16 -8.10 -28.36
CA THR A 161 13.69 -8.32 -29.72
C THR A 161 14.85 -9.34 -29.77
N GLU A 162 15.31 -9.79 -28.60
CA GLU A 162 16.37 -10.78 -28.49
C GLU A 162 15.87 -12.19 -28.77
N SER A 163 16.81 -13.09 -29.09
CA SER A 163 16.54 -14.52 -29.24
C SER A 163 15.76 -15.07 -28.03
N PRO A 164 14.71 -15.87 -28.25
CA PRO A 164 13.88 -16.35 -27.16
C PRO A 164 14.71 -17.18 -26.18
N ALA A 165 14.69 -16.78 -24.90
CA ALA A 165 15.27 -17.56 -23.80
C ALA A 165 14.75 -19.00 -23.82
N SER A 166 15.61 -19.95 -23.42
CA SER A 166 15.23 -21.37 -23.33
C SER A 166 14.01 -21.57 -22.42
N GLY A 167 13.16 -22.56 -22.74
CA GLY A 167 11.96 -22.84 -21.96
C GLY A 167 12.27 -23.11 -20.48
N ARG A 168 13.38 -23.80 -20.19
CA ARG A 168 13.84 -24.05 -18.81
C ARG A 168 14.15 -22.77 -18.05
N LEU A 169 14.86 -21.82 -18.69
CA LEU A 169 15.20 -20.54 -18.07
C LEU A 169 13.92 -19.72 -17.79
N ARG A 170 12.97 -19.69 -18.74
CA ARG A 170 11.69 -19.00 -18.56
C ARG A 170 10.91 -19.55 -17.36
N THR A 171 10.80 -20.88 -17.25
CA THR A 171 10.13 -21.52 -16.11
C THR A 171 10.85 -21.24 -14.80
N PHE A 172 12.17 -21.31 -14.77
CA PHE A 172 12.96 -21.00 -13.57
C PHE A 172 12.75 -19.56 -13.10
N VAL A 173 12.83 -18.59 -14.02
CA VAL A 173 12.62 -17.17 -13.70
C VAL A 173 11.17 -16.92 -13.23
N ALA A 174 10.19 -17.54 -13.88
CA ALA A 174 8.79 -17.44 -13.45
C ALA A 174 8.58 -18.02 -12.04
N ALA A 175 9.18 -19.17 -11.75
CA ALA A 175 9.14 -19.77 -10.41
C ALA A 175 9.82 -18.87 -9.37
N LEU A 176 10.98 -18.30 -9.69
CA LEU A 176 11.69 -17.36 -8.80
C LEU A 176 10.86 -16.11 -8.51
N ILE A 177 10.24 -15.52 -9.53
CA ILE A 177 9.31 -14.39 -9.35
C ILE A 177 8.13 -14.79 -8.45
N GLY A 178 7.59 -15.99 -8.64
CA GLY A 178 6.55 -16.54 -7.78
C GLY A 178 6.98 -16.65 -6.32
N VAL A 179 8.17 -17.20 -6.06
CA VAL A 179 8.75 -17.31 -4.72
C VAL A 179 8.96 -15.93 -4.10
N VAL A 180 9.52 -14.97 -4.84
CA VAL A 180 9.69 -13.59 -4.37
C VAL A 180 8.34 -12.96 -4.03
N GLY A 181 7.32 -13.16 -4.88
CA GLY A 181 5.96 -12.69 -4.65
C GLY A 181 5.36 -13.26 -3.36
N ILE A 182 5.45 -14.58 -3.17
CA ILE A 182 5.00 -15.25 -1.94
C ILE A 182 5.71 -14.68 -0.72
N THR A 183 7.05 -14.54 -0.77
CA THR A 183 7.83 -13.97 0.34
C THR A 183 7.37 -12.55 0.70
N ILE A 184 7.12 -11.69 -0.28
CA ILE A 184 6.66 -10.32 -0.02
C ILE A 184 5.24 -10.32 0.58
N LEU A 185 4.33 -11.16 0.07
CA LEU A 185 2.96 -11.27 0.61
C LEU A 185 2.96 -11.83 2.04
N SER A 186 3.80 -12.83 2.32
CA SER A 186 4.03 -13.34 3.68
C SER A 186 4.52 -12.24 4.60
N GLY A 187 5.45 -11.40 4.14
CA GLY A 187 5.88 -10.21 4.88
C GLY A 187 4.74 -9.22 5.17
N GLY A 188 3.81 -9.06 4.23
CA GLY A 188 2.58 -8.28 4.42
C GLY A 188 1.71 -8.81 5.56
N PHE A 189 1.56 -10.13 5.68
CA PHE A 189 0.82 -10.75 6.80
C PHE A 189 1.55 -10.58 8.12
N VAL A 190 2.87 -10.79 8.15
CA VAL A 190 3.69 -10.58 9.37
C VAL A 190 3.58 -9.15 9.86
N ALA A 191 3.67 -8.16 8.96
CA ALA A 191 3.51 -6.75 9.28
C ALA A 191 2.08 -6.38 9.69
N GLY A 192 1.07 -7.02 9.10
CA GLY A 192 -0.34 -6.78 9.44
C GLY A 192 -0.76 -7.36 10.80
N LEU A 193 -0.09 -8.43 11.25
CA LEU A 193 -0.34 -9.08 12.53
C LEU A 193 0.58 -8.58 13.65
N ASP A 194 1.49 -7.64 13.35
CA ASP A 194 2.60 -7.26 14.22
C ASP A 194 3.42 -8.50 14.72
N ALA A 195 3.39 -9.60 13.95
CA ALA A 195 3.96 -10.90 14.32
C ALA A 195 5.50 -10.89 14.34
N GLY A 196 6.11 -9.85 13.77
CA GLY A 196 7.56 -9.63 13.85
C GLY A 196 8.05 -9.53 15.29
N PHE A 197 7.23 -9.01 16.22
CA PHE A 197 7.62 -8.88 17.63
C PHE A 197 7.64 -10.21 18.40
N ALA A 198 7.08 -11.29 17.84
CA ALA A 198 7.08 -12.60 18.49
C ALA A 198 8.49 -13.22 18.55
N TYR A 199 9.25 -13.13 17.45
CA TYR A 199 10.62 -13.67 17.37
C TYR A 199 11.53 -12.70 16.62
N ASN A 200 12.34 -11.95 17.37
CA ASN A 200 13.27 -10.94 16.84
C ASN A 200 14.70 -11.47 16.60
N THR A 201 14.85 -12.78 16.34
CA THR A 201 16.14 -13.42 16.10
C THR A 201 16.23 -13.95 14.67
N PHE A 202 17.45 -14.03 14.14
CA PHE A 202 17.73 -14.55 12.80
C PHE A 202 19.00 -15.41 12.83
N PRO A 203 19.06 -16.54 12.09
CA PRO A 203 18.04 -17.09 11.17
C PRO A 203 16.95 -17.92 11.86
N LEU A 204 17.11 -18.19 13.16
CA LEU A 204 16.21 -19.02 13.95
C LEU A 204 15.19 -18.16 14.72
N MET A 205 14.02 -18.72 15.04
CA MET A 205 12.98 -18.11 15.88
C MET A 205 13.21 -18.51 17.34
N GLY A 206 13.80 -17.63 18.14
CA GLY A 206 14.14 -17.92 19.54
C GLY A 206 15.17 -19.04 19.71
N GLY A 207 16.08 -19.21 18.74
CA GLY A 207 17.08 -20.29 18.75
C GLY A 207 16.59 -21.64 18.19
N GLN A 208 15.35 -21.73 17.70
CA GLN A 208 14.77 -22.92 17.08
C GLN A 208 14.29 -22.63 15.64
N LEU A 209 14.22 -23.66 14.78
CA LEU A 209 13.64 -23.52 13.43
C LEU A 209 12.12 -23.45 13.44
N VAL A 210 11.49 -24.20 14.35
CA VAL A 210 10.06 -24.18 14.60
C VAL A 210 9.90 -23.84 16.07
N PRO A 211 9.30 -22.69 16.42
CA PRO A 211 9.18 -22.31 17.81
C PRO A 211 8.17 -23.19 18.55
N GLU A 212 8.42 -23.39 19.83
CA GLU A 212 7.46 -24.01 20.74
C GLU A 212 6.16 -23.20 20.79
N GLY A 213 5.03 -23.92 20.89
CA GLY A 213 3.73 -23.29 21.06
C GLY A 213 2.87 -23.13 19.80
N LEU A 214 3.40 -23.49 18.62
CA LEU A 214 2.68 -23.41 17.35
C LEU A 214 1.39 -24.25 17.31
N TRP A 215 1.35 -25.32 18.11
CA TRP A 215 0.26 -26.32 18.15
C TRP A 215 -0.55 -26.26 19.45
N LEU A 216 -0.51 -25.14 20.18
CA LEU A 216 -1.19 -25.00 21.49
C LEU A 216 -2.69 -24.69 21.40
N LEU A 217 -3.21 -24.31 20.23
CA LEU A 217 -4.64 -24.04 20.06
C LEU A 217 -5.41 -25.33 19.79
N GLU A 218 -6.49 -25.55 20.54
CA GLU A 218 -7.44 -26.65 20.32
C GLU A 218 -8.81 -26.15 19.83
N PRO A 219 -9.37 -26.77 18.77
CA PRO A 219 -8.71 -27.73 17.89
C PRO A 219 -7.59 -27.05 17.08
N VAL A 220 -6.67 -27.88 16.57
CA VAL A 220 -5.59 -27.40 15.69
C VAL A 220 -6.25 -26.88 14.41
N TYR A 221 -6.34 -25.57 14.26
CA TYR A 221 -6.69 -24.87 13.02
C TYR A 221 -5.61 -23.88 12.64
#